data_AF-A0A3B8WBP0-F1
#
_entry.id   AF-A0A3B8WBP0-F1
#
_cell.length_a   1.000
_cell.length_b   1.000
_cell.length_c   1.000
_cell.angle_alpha   90.00
_cell.angle_beta   90.00
_cell.angle_gamma   90.00
#
_symmetry.space_group_name_H-M   'P 1'
#
loop_
_entity.id
_entity.type
_entity.pdbx_description
1 polymer ?
#
loop_
_entity_poly.entity_id
_entity_poly.type
_entity_poly.pdbx_seq_one_letter_code
_entity_poly.pdbx_strand_id
1 'polypeptide(L)'
;MKFVKWIGLSLFVAGFGFFNYFFFASDYRLTPEVVKAHLDDARAALFLSQSGDLIDRTVASQFDFVAELKLTAVQANKKVEHDYGIQESELQKLLEASAPVFSIHRVDSLWRGSTPEHEFKRKAFRDYGSWLDGQPVTIDQLTLVADNVRQYAVIPTFGFDRYATKDLLYSLTKASSTGPLPKQPLFFLLLSVGLALVGALMFIFPKLARHPGIQNNGIFFQAIKNTGWLGVLLGSWLILFYVVLYFYPEYMVNWSI
;
A
#
# COMPACT_ATOMS: atom_id res chain seq x y z
N MET A 1 33.25 3.53 -36.22
CA MET A 1 32.98 2.86 -34.92
C MET A 1 32.62 3.79 -33.75
N LYS A 2 33.02 5.08 -33.71
CA LYS A 2 32.58 6.00 -32.63
C LYS A 2 31.07 6.33 -32.72
N PHE A 3 30.56 6.50 -33.94
CA PHE A 3 29.14 6.78 -34.22
C PHE A 3 28.18 5.70 -33.66
N VAL A 4 28.46 4.42 -33.93
CA VAL A 4 27.68 3.28 -33.39
C VAL A 4 27.66 3.25 -31.86
N LYS A 5 28.76 3.66 -31.21
CA LYS A 5 28.81 3.74 -29.73
C LYS A 5 27.89 4.82 -29.18
N TRP A 6 27.86 5.99 -29.82
CA TRP A 6 26.96 7.07 -29.41
C TRP A 6 25.49 6.71 -29.65
N ILE A 7 25.17 6.07 -30.79
CA ILE A 7 23.83 5.55 -31.04
C ILE A 7 23.42 4.52 -29.99
N GLY A 8 24.27 3.53 -29.69
CA GLY A 8 23.98 2.52 -28.67
C GLY A 8 23.78 3.12 -27.28
N LEU A 9 24.60 4.11 -26.91
CA LEU A 9 24.44 4.83 -25.64
C LEU A 9 23.12 5.62 -25.59
N SER A 10 22.79 6.36 -26.64
CA SER A 10 21.51 7.09 -26.73
C SER A 10 20.32 6.15 -26.66
N LEU A 11 20.38 5.00 -27.33
CA LEU A 11 19.33 3.98 -27.32
C LEU A 11 19.16 3.36 -25.92
N PHE A 12 20.25 3.09 -25.22
CA PHE A 12 20.23 2.62 -23.84
C PHE A 12 19.57 3.63 -22.91
N VAL A 13 20.00 4.90 -22.97
CA VAL A 13 19.44 5.98 -22.13
C VAL A 13 17.97 6.20 -22.44
N ALA A 14 17.57 6.16 -23.71
CA ALA A 14 16.18 6.27 -24.12
C ALA A 14 15.33 5.10 -23.60
N GLY A 15 15.80 3.85 -23.76
CA GLY A 15 15.11 2.65 -23.25
C GLY A 15 14.96 2.66 -21.73
N PHE A 16 16.01 3.05 -21.01
CA PHE A 16 15.96 3.19 -19.56
C PHE A 16 15.04 4.35 -19.12
N GLY A 17 15.10 5.49 -19.80
CA GLY A 17 14.19 6.61 -19.55
C GLY A 17 12.73 6.23 -19.77
N PHE A 18 12.45 5.47 -20.83
CA PHE A 18 11.12 4.97 -21.15
C PHE A 18 10.60 3.96 -20.12
N PHE A 19 11.47 3.04 -19.67
CA PHE A 19 11.15 2.13 -18.56
C PHE A 19 10.73 2.90 -17.30
N ASN A 20 11.47 3.97 -16.96
CA ASN A 20 11.16 4.79 -15.79
C ASN A 20 9.91 5.66 -15.99
N TYR A 21 9.67 6.15 -17.21
CA TYR A 21 8.48 6.91 -17.54
C TYR A 21 7.19 6.10 -17.35
N PHE A 22 7.21 4.80 -17.69
CA PHE A 22 6.03 3.93 -17.55
C PHE A 22 5.51 3.79 -16.13
N PHE A 23 6.35 4.04 -15.13
CA PHE A 23 5.92 4.12 -13.75
C PHE A 23 4.76 5.12 -13.56
N PHE A 24 4.77 6.23 -14.32
CA PHE A 24 3.79 7.32 -14.21
C PHE A 24 2.74 7.31 -15.32
N ALA A 25 2.84 6.37 -16.28
CA ALA A 25 2.05 6.42 -17.52
C ALA A 25 0.74 5.61 -17.40
N SER A 26 -0.06 5.87 -16.37
CA SER A 26 -1.37 5.22 -16.18
C SER A 26 -2.33 6.14 -15.44
N ASP A 27 -3.58 6.10 -15.88
CA ASP A 27 -4.70 6.73 -15.20
C ASP A 27 -5.42 5.68 -14.35
N TYR A 28 -6.12 6.10 -13.30
CA TYR A 28 -6.81 5.19 -12.39
C TYR A 28 -8.28 5.54 -12.30
N ARG A 29 -9.15 4.54 -12.44
CA ARG A 29 -10.59 4.71 -12.30
C ARG A 29 -11.16 3.58 -11.45
N LEU A 30 -11.64 3.94 -10.25
CA LEU A 30 -12.30 3.01 -9.35
C LEU A 30 -13.78 2.90 -9.73
N THR A 31 -14.28 1.67 -9.90
CA THR A 31 -15.71 1.44 -10.12
C THR A 31 -16.31 0.57 -9.00
N PRO A 32 -17.64 0.63 -8.78
CA PRO A 32 -18.30 -0.21 -7.79
C PRO A 32 -18.08 -1.71 -8.02
N GLU A 33 -17.97 -2.13 -9.28
CA GLU A 33 -17.70 -3.52 -9.67
C GLU A 33 -16.32 -3.97 -9.24
N VAL A 34 -15.30 -3.11 -9.41
CA VAL A 34 -13.94 -3.39 -8.95
C VAL A 34 -13.90 -3.56 -7.43
N VAL A 35 -14.58 -2.68 -6.69
CA VAL A 35 -14.65 -2.78 -5.22
C VAL A 35 -15.31 -4.10 -4.80
N LYS A 36 -16.46 -4.45 -5.38
CA LYS A 36 -17.19 -5.69 -5.07
C LYS A 36 -16.47 -6.96 -5.52
N ALA A 37 -15.57 -6.88 -6.50
CA ALA A 37 -14.75 -8.02 -6.92
C ALA A 37 -13.62 -8.35 -5.92
N HIS A 38 -13.22 -7.37 -5.10
CA HIS A 38 -12.09 -7.50 -4.17
C HIS A 38 -12.49 -7.48 -2.68
N LEU A 39 -13.74 -7.15 -2.36
CA LEU A 39 -14.26 -7.10 -1.00
C LEU A 39 -15.56 -7.91 -0.87
N ASP A 40 -15.82 -8.44 0.33
CA ASP A 40 -17.13 -8.99 0.68
C ASP A 40 -18.22 -7.91 0.64
N ASP A 41 -19.48 -8.30 0.49
CA ASP A 41 -20.60 -7.36 0.28
C ASP A 41 -20.72 -6.30 1.39
N ALA A 42 -20.46 -6.67 2.64
CA ALA A 42 -20.55 -5.74 3.78
C ALA A 42 -19.41 -4.71 3.74
N ARG A 43 -18.17 -5.16 3.59
CA ARG A 43 -17.00 -4.26 3.48
C ARG A 43 -17.04 -3.43 2.20
N ALA A 44 -17.53 -3.98 1.09
CA ALA A 44 -17.72 -3.25 -0.15
C ALA A 44 -18.75 -2.13 0.03
N ALA A 45 -19.91 -2.41 0.63
CA ALA A 45 -20.91 -1.39 0.91
C ALA A 45 -20.37 -0.31 1.85
N LEU A 46 -19.64 -0.68 2.90
CA LEU A 46 -18.99 0.24 3.81
C LEU A 46 -17.98 1.14 3.07
N PHE A 47 -17.07 0.55 2.30
CA PHE A 47 -16.04 1.27 1.55
C PHE A 47 -16.66 2.23 0.54
N LEU A 48 -17.63 1.76 -0.25
CA LEU A 48 -18.36 2.58 -1.23
C LEU A 48 -19.10 3.74 -0.58
N SER A 49 -19.69 3.54 0.60
CA SER A 49 -20.37 4.62 1.34
C SER A 49 -19.43 5.76 1.75
N GLN A 50 -18.13 5.49 1.87
CA GLN A 50 -17.09 6.46 2.23
C GLN A 50 -16.22 6.88 1.04
N SER A 51 -16.50 6.37 -0.17
CA SER A 51 -15.68 6.65 -1.35
C SER A 51 -15.96 8.03 -1.96
N GLY A 52 -17.05 8.69 -1.57
CA GLY A 52 -17.36 10.05 -2.04
C GLY A 52 -17.41 10.13 -3.57
N ASP A 53 -16.67 11.07 -4.14
CA ASP A 53 -16.52 11.30 -5.57
C ASP A 53 -15.37 10.53 -6.22
N LEU A 54 -14.65 9.67 -5.49
CA LEU A 54 -13.60 8.82 -6.05
C LEU A 54 -14.17 7.80 -7.06
N ILE A 55 -15.42 7.37 -6.85
CA ILE A 55 -16.09 6.41 -7.72
C ILE A 55 -16.33 7.02 -9.09
N ASP A 56 -15.97 6.27 -10.13
CA ASP A 56 -16.07 6.64 -11.54
C ASP A 56 -15.23 7.85 -11.98
N ARG A 57 -14.53 8.51 -11.07
CA ARG A 57 -13.60 9.59 -11.37
C ARG A 57 -12.25 9.04 -11.83
N THR A 58 -11.69 9.66 -12.85
CA THR A 58 -10.36 9.31 -13.37
C THR A 58 -9.30 10.14 -12.65
N VAL A 59 -8.28 9.48 -12.11
CA VAL A 59 -7.15 10.08 -11.38
C VAL A 59 -5.87 9.76 -12.13
N ALA A 60 -5.14 10.78 -12.59
CA ALA A 60 -3.94 10.60 -13.43
C ALA A 60 -2.66 10.23 -12.64
N SER A 61 -2.76 10.11 -11.33
CA SER A 61 -1.62 9.93 -10.42
C SER A 61 -1.90 8.78 -9.47
N GLN A 62 -1.04 7.77 -9.49
CA GLN A 62 -1.15 6.63 -8.57
C GLN A 62 -1.00 7.05 -7.11
N PHE A 63 -0.21 8.10 -6.84
CA PHE A 63 0.01 8.58 -5.48
C PHE A 63 -1.26 9.20 -4.92
N ASP A 64 -1.93 10.03 -5.72
CA ASP A 64 -3.19 10.66 -5.33
C ASP A 64 -4.30 9.61 -5.22
N PHE A 65 -4.36 8.67 -6.17
CA PHE A 65 -5.33 7.58 -6.14
C PHE A 65 -5.18 6.69 -4.89
N VAL A 66 -3.96 6.24 -4.58
CA VAL A 66 -3.67 5.44 -3.39
C VAL A 66 -3.92 6.24 -2.11
N ALA A 67 -3.58 7.53 -2.09
CA ALA A 67 -3.84 8.39 -0.95
C ALA A 67 -5.34 8.51 -0.68
N GLU A 68 -6.16 8.67 -1.72
CA GLU A 68 -7.63 8.72 -1.61
C GLU A 68 -8.22 7.38 -1.17
N LEU A 69 -7.79 6.26 -1.76
CA LEU A 69 -8.22 4.93 -1.29
C LEU A 69 -7.89 4.70 0.19
N LYS A 70 -6.71 5.13 0.63
CA LYS A 70 -6.29 5.06 2.03
C LYS A 70 -7.17 5.94 2.91
N LEU A 71 -7.52 7.14 2.43
CA LEU A 71 -8.42 8.06 3.12
C LEU A 71 -9.83 7.45 3.27
N THR A 72 -10.35 6.82 2.22
CA THR A 72 -11.62 6.08 2.24
C THR A 72 -11.59 4.93 3.25
N ALA A 73 -10.51 4.13 3.29
CA ALA A 73 -10.36 3.07 4.28
C ALA A 73 -10.32 3.61 5.73
N VAL A 74 -9.64 4.72 5.96
CA VAL A 74 -9.60 5.40 7.27
C VAL A 74 -10.98 5.93 7.66
N GLN A 75 -11.73 6.53 6.73
CA GLN A 75 -13.08 7.02 6.98
C GLN A 75 -14.05 5.85 7.27
N ALA A 76 -13.94 4.75 6.53
CA ALA A 76 -14.69 3.53 6.80
C ALA A 76 -14.42 2.98 8.20
N ASN A 77 -13.15 2.93 8.61
CA ASN A 77 -12.77 2.53 9.97
C ASN A 77 -13.33 3.47 11.04
N LYS A 78 -13.32 4.79 10.81
CA LYS A 78 -13.93 5.75 11.74
C LYS A 78 -15.43 5.53 11.91
N LYS A 79 -16.14 5.24 10.81
CA LYS A 79 -17.58 4.91 10.86
C LYS A 79 -17.81 3.62 11.66
N VAL A 80 -17.03 2.59 11.41
CA VAL A 80 -17.10 1.32 12.16
C VAL A 80 -16.76 1.51 13.64
N GLU A 81 -15.78 2.34 13.97
CA GLU A 81 -15.43 2.69 15.36
C GLU A 81 -16.56 3.46 16.05
N HIS A 82 -17.26 4.33 15.33
CA HIS A 82 -18.44 5.00 15.86
C HIS A 82 -19.58 4.01 16.15
N ASP A 83 -19.86 3.10 15.20
CA ASP A 83 -21.02 2.21 15.26
C ASP A 83 -20.79 1.02 16.23
N TYR A 84 -19.60 0.43 16.23
CA TYR A 84 -19.28 -0.77 17.03
C TYR A 84 -18.25 -0.56 18.15
N GLY A 85 -17.55 0.57 18.16
CA GLY A 85 -16.57 0.88 19.21
C GLY A 85 -17.22 1.23 20.54
N ILE A 86 -16.47 1.01 21.62
CA ILE A 86 -16.88 1.38 22.98
C ILE A 86 -16.53 2.85 23.20
N GLN A 87 -17.53 3.68 23.45
CA GLN A 87 -17.37 5.12 23.61
C GLN A 87 -16.89 5.48 25.01
N GLU A 88 -16.13 6.57 25.14
CA GLU A 88 -15.63 7.04 26.43
C GLU A 88 -16.76 7.31 27.45
N SER A 89 -17.90 7.84 26.98
CA SER A 89 -19.08 8.04 27.81
C SER A 89 -19.70 6.73 28.34
N GLU A 90 -19.54 5.63 27.62
CA GLU A 90 -19.97 4.29 28.05
C GLU A 90 -19.02 3.75 29.13
N LEU A 91 -17.71 4.02 29.00
CA LEU A 91 -16.69 3.65 29.99
C LEU A 91 -16.88 4.38 31.31
N GLN A 92 -17.20 5.68 31.27
CA GLN A 92 -17.49 6.47 32.49
C GLN A 92 -18.70 5.92 33.23
N LYS A 93 -19.80 5.61 32.52
CA LYS A 93 -20.98 4.96 33.11
C LYS A 93 -20.65 3.59 33.70
N LEU A 94 -19.76 2.83 33.06
CA LEU A 94 -19.31 1.54 33.56
C LEU A 94 -18.47 1.69 34.84
N LEU A 95 -17.61 2.70 34.91
CA LEU A 95 -16.80 3.01 36.09
C LEU A 95 -17.68 3.40 37.29
N GLU A 96 -18.61 4.34 37.08
CA GLU A 96 -19.57 4.78 38.10
C GLU A 96 -20.44 3.63 38.59
N ALA A 97 -20.89 2.78 37.68
CA ALA A 97 -21.65 1.60 38.03
C ALA A 97 -20.79 0.67 38.91
N SER A 98 -19.52 0.44 38.57
CA SER A 98 -18.67 -0.63 39.10
C SER A 98 -18.02 -0.37 40.48
N ALA A 99 -18.33 0.74 41.16
CA ALA A 99 -17.78 0.98 42.50
C ALA A 99 -18.38 0.02 43.56
N PRO A 100 -17.58 -0.58 44.49
CA PRO A 100 -16.12 -0.46 44.65
C PRO A 100 -15.28 -1.53 43.91
N VAL A 101 -15.92 -2.59 43.40
CA VAL A 101 -15.26 -3.72 42.71
C VAL A 101 -16.00 -4.01 41.41
N PHE A 102 -15.27 -4.14 40.32
CA PHE A 102 -15.84 -4.44 39.02
C PHE A 102 -16.38 -5.86 38.94
N SER A 103 -17.54 -6.00 38.29
CA SER A 103 -18.10 -7.31 37.97
C SER A 103 -18.49 -7.40 36.51
N ILE A 104 -17.99 -8.44 35.84
CA ILE A 104 -18.20 -8.66 34.39
C ILE A 104 -19.67 -8.85 34.02
N HIS A 105 -20.50 -9.37 34.93
CA HIS A 105 -21.93 -9.54 34.70
C HIS A 105 -22.67 -8.22 34.53
N ARG A 106 -22.10 -7.10 34.99
CA ARG A 106 -22.72 -5.77 34.88
C ARG A 106 -22.62 -5.19 33.47
N VAL A 107 -21.72 -5.72 32.64
CA VAL A 107 -21.59 -5.36 31.22
C VAL A 107 -22.93 -5.51 30.49
N ASP A 108 -23.75 -6.49 30.87
CA ASP A 108 -25.08 -6.72 30.26
C ASP A 108 -26.08 -5.61 30.56
N SER A 109 -25.88 -4.91 31.68
CA SER A 109 -26.81 -3.87 32.14
C SER A 109 -26.58 -2.51 31.46
N LEU A 110 -25.41 -2.30 30.83
CA LEU A 110 -25.06 -1.07 30.10
C LEU A 110 -25.57 -1.10 28.67
N TRP A 111 -25.22 -2.15 27.93
CA TRP A 111 -25.69 -2.35 26.56
C TRP A 111 -26.99 -3.15 26.57
N ARG A 112 -28.10 -2.48 26.89
CA ARG A 112 -29.43 -3.11 26.96
C ARG A 112 -30.03 -3.32 25.57
N GLY A 113 -30.67 -4.47 25.37
CA GLY A 113 -31.33 -4.83 24.11
C GLY A 113 -30.56 -5.84 23.27
N SER A 114 -31.28 -6.43 22.32
CA SER A 114 -30.81 -7.50 21.42
C SER A 114 -30.39 -6.95 20.04
N THR A 115 -29.85 -5.74 19.99
CA THR A 115 -29.25 -5.24 18.75
C THR A 115 -27.92 -5.98 18.52
N PRO A 116 -27.59 -6.31 17.25
CA PRO A 116 -26.31 -6.98 16.94
C PRO A 116 -25.09 -6.23 17.48
N GLU A 117 -25.13 -4.90 17.49
CA GLU A 117 -24.10 -4.03 18.05
C GLU A 117 -23.91 -4.24 19.56
N HIS A 118 -25.00 -4.24 20.33
CA HIS A 118 -24.93 -4.44 21.77
C HIS A 118 -24.48 -5.86 22.11
N GLU A 119 -24.93 -6.86 21.36
CA GLU A 119 -24.45 -8.25 21.49
C GLU A 119 -22.95 -8.36 21.25
N PHE A 120 -22.47 -7.73 20.18
CA PHE A 120 -21.04 -7.68 19.86
C PHE A 120 -20.25 -6.97 20.97
N LYS A 121 -20.66 -5.77 21.39
CA LYS A 121 -19.97 -4.99 22.44
C LYS A 121 -19.86 -5.76 23.75
N ARG A 122 -20.94 -6.42 24.19
CA ARG A 122 -20.92 -7.27 25.41
C ARG A 122 -19.95 -8.43 25.28
N LYS A 123 -20.00 -9.16 24.16
CA LYS A 123 -19.09 -10.29 23.91
C LYS A 123 -17.65 -9.82 23.85
N ALA A 124 -17.35 -8.78 23.08
CA ALA A 124 -16.01 -8.25 22.93
C ALA A 124 -15.46 -7.73 24.27
N PHE A 125 -16.26 -6.97 25.04
CA PHE A 125 -15.81 -6.51 26.35
C PHE A 125 -15.48 -7.68 27.29
N ARG A 126 -16.27 -8.76 27.27
CA ARG A 126 -15.97 -9.97 28.05
C ARG A 126 -14.68 -10.64 27.60
N ASP A 127 -14.50 -10.82 26.30
CA ASP A 127 -13.33 -11.49 25.73
C ASP A 127 -12.01 -10.76 26.09
N TYR A 128 -12.01 -9.42 26.10
CA TYR A 128 -10.81 -8.61 26.37
C TYR A 128 -10.70 -8.02 27.78
N GLY A 129 -11.81 -7.98 28.53
CA GLY A 129 -11.92 -7.34 29.83
C GLY A 129 -12.19 -8.29 31.01
N SER A 130 -12.27 -9.61 30.78
CA SER A 130 -12.53 -10.60 31.84
C SER A 130 -11.53 -10.55 33.00
N TRP A 131 -10.31 -10.09 32.77
CA TRP A 131 -9.26 -9.98 33.80
C TRP A 131 -9.50 -8.87 34.83
N LEU A 132 -10.47 -7.97 34.59
CA LEU A 132 -10.89 -6.93 35.53
C LEU A 132 -11.92 -7.42 36.56
N ASP A 133 -12.48 -8.61 36.36
CA ASP A 133 -13.51 -9.16 37.24
C ASP A 133 -12.98 -9.37 38.66
N GLY A 134 -13.68 -8.81 39.65
CA GLY A 134 -13.28 -8.88 41.06
C GLY A 134 -12.14 -7.94 41.48
N GLN A 135 -11.69 -7.02 40.60
CA GLN A 135 -10.66 -6.03 40.90
C GLN A 135 -11.24 -4.61 41.03
N PRO A 136 -10.60 -3.70 41.80
CA PRO A 136 -10.89 -2.28 41.70
C PRO A 136 -10.47 -1.79 40.30
N VAL A 137 -11.38 -1.11 39.61
CA VAL A 137 -11.19 -0.67 38.22
C VAL A 137 -10.89 0.81 38.14
N THR A 138 -9.92 1.18 37.29
CA THR A 138 -9.65 2.57 36.91
C THR A 138 -10.12 2.84 35.47
N ILE A 139 -10.32 4.12 35.14
CA ILE A 139 -10.68 4.51 33.77
C ILE A 139 -9.62 4.07 32.76
N ASP A 140 -8.33 4.13 33.11
CA ASP A 140 -7.24 3.74 32.21
C ASP A 140 -7.30 2.26 31.82
N GLN A 141 -7.67 1.39 32.76
CA GLN A 141 -7.85 -0.05 32.50
C GLN A 141 -9.05 -0.30 31.59
N LEU A 142 -10.15 0.43 31.78
CA LEU A 142 -11.32 0.36 30.90
C LEU A 142 -11.00 0.87 29.49
N THR A 143 -10.24 1.96 29.38
CA THR A 143 -9.77 2.51 28.11
C THR A 143 -8.86 1.51 27.40
N LEU A 144 -7.95 0.83 28.12
CA LEU A 144 -7.13 -0.22 27.54
C LEU A 144 -7.96 -1.37 26.97
N VAL A 145 -9.01 -1.80 27.68
CA VAL A 145 -9.95 -2.83 27.17
C VAL A 145 -10.67 -2.32 25.92
N ALA A 146 -11.15 -1.07 25.93
CA ALA A 146 -11.80 -0.47 24.76
C ALA A 146 -10.87 -0.36 23.54
N ASP A 147 -9.61 0.03 23.76
CA ASP A 147 -8.57 0.09 22.73
C ASP A 147 -8.26 -1.30 22.15
N ASN A 148 -8.16 -2.32 23.01
CA ASN A 148 -7.98 -3.70 22.59
C ASN A 148 -9.18 -4.22 21.79
N VAL A 149 -10.41 -3.94 22.24
CA VAL A 149 -11.63 -4.28 21.50
C VAL A 149 -11.64 -3.59 20.13
N ARG A 150 -11.28 -2.31 20.06
CA ARG A 150 -11.17 -1.58 18.79
C ARG A 150 -10.18 -2.26 17.86
N GLN A 151 -8.94 -2.47 18.32
CA GLN A 151 -7.84 -2.94 17.48
C GLN A 151 -7.99 -4.41 17.07
N TYR A 152 -8.47 -5.28 17.96
CA TYR A 152 -8.44 -6.73 17.76
C TYR A 152 -9.80 -7.36 17.46
N ALA A 153 -10.91 -6.68 17.76
CA ALA A 153 -12.25 -7.19 17.47
C ALA A 153 -12.98 -6.35 16.41
N VAL A 154 -13.12 -5.05 16.63
CA VAL A 154 -13.94 -4.16 15.77
C VAL A 154 -13.33 -4.02 14.38
N ILE A 155 -12.09 -3.54 14.28
CA ILE A 155 -11.45 -3.25 12.99
C ILE A 155 -11.25 -4.52 12.15
N PRO A 156 -10.75 -5.66 12.68
CA PRO A 156 -10.60 -6.87 11.87
C PRO A 156 -11.93 -7.45 11.38
N THR A 157 -13.00 -7.34 12.19
CA THR A 157 -14.31 -7.93 11.85
C THR A 157 -15.07 -7.09 10.83
N PHE A 158 -15.17 -5.77 11.07
CA PHE A 158 -16.07 -4.90 10.31
C PHE A 158 -15.34 -3.86 9.45
N GLY A 159 -14.09 -3.54 9.78
CA GLY A 159 -13.29 -2.54 9.08
C GLY A 159 -12.16 -3.15 8.25
N PHE A 160 -11.09 -2.35 8.12
CA PHE A 160 -9.87 -2.66 7.40
C PHE A 160 -8.68 -2.55 8.35
N ASP A 161 -8.11 -3.68 8.74
CA ASP A 161 -6.87 -3.69 9.53
C ASP A 161 -5.67 -3.24 8.68
N ARG A 162 -4.50 -3.10 9.30
CA ARG A 162 -3.29 -2.61 8.61
C ARG A 162 -2.86 -3.49 7.44
N TYR A 163 -2.97 -4.81 7.56
CA TYR A 163 -2.59 -5.76 6.51
C TYR A 163 -3.66 -5.81 5.43
N ALA A 164 -4.93 -5.94 5.81
CA ALA A 164 -6.04 -5.89 4.85
C ALA A 164 -6.05 -4.58 4.05
N THR A 165 -5.74 -3.45 4.68
CA THR A 165 -5.63 -2.16 3.98
C THR A 165 -4.53 -2.19 2.93
N LYS A 166 -3.35 -2.75 3.23
CA LYS A 166 -2.26 -2.84 2.24
C LYS A 166 -2.64 -3.69 1.03
N ASP A 167 -3.20 -4.86 1.27
CA ASP A 167 -3.62 -5.77 0.20
C ASP A 167 -4.78 -5.18 -0.62
N LEU A 168 -5.70 -4.47 0.05
CA LEU A 168 -6.77 -3.73 -0.59
C LEU A 168 -6.24 -2.61 -1.49
N LEU A 169 -5.32 -1.78 -0.99
CA LEU A 169 -4.72 -0.70 -1.77
C LEU A 169 -4.01 -1.24 -3.01
N TYR A 170 -3.24 -2.30 -2.87
CA TYR A 170 -2.56 -2.94 -4.00
C TYR A 170 -3.57 -3.50 -5.02
N SER A 171 -4.53 -4.30 -4.57
CA SER A 171 -5.51 -4.96 -5.45
C SER A 171 -6.41 -3.96 -6.17
N LEU A 172 -6.95 -2.96 -5.45
CA LEU A 172 -7.78 -1.92 -6.06
C LEU A 172 -6.98 -1.03 -7.01
N THR A 173 -5.74 -0.66 -6.68
CA THR A 173 -4.90 0.15 -7.59
C THR A 173 -4.55 -0.63 -8.85
N LYS A 174 -4.27 -1.93 -8.73
CA LYS A 174 -4.03 -2.82 -9.88
C LYS A 174 -5.25 -2.98 -10.76
N ALA A 175 -6.41 -3.26 -10.18
CA ALA A 175 -7.65 -3.44 -10.93
C ALA A 175 -8.18 -2.14 -11.54
N SER A 176 -7.88 -1.00 -10.91
CA SER A 176 -8.32 0.33 -11.37
C SER A 176 -7.35 0.97 -12.36
N SER A 177 -6.19 0.37 -12.62
CA SER A 177 -5.21 0.91 -13.57
C SER A 177 -5.77 0.84 -15.00
N THR A 178 -5.92 2.01 -15.59
CA THR A 178 -6.37 2.21 -16.96
C THR A 178 -5.22 2.78 -17.78
N GLY A 179 -4.87 2.10 -18.87
CA GLY A 179 -3.77 2.52 -19.71
C GLY A 179 -3.43 1.50 -20.80
N PRO A 180 -2.46 1.82 -21.66
CA PRO A 180 -1.94 0.87 -22.64
C PRO A 180 -1.14 -0.27 -21.99
N LEU A 181 -0.53 -0.02 -20.81
CA LEU A 181 0.28 -0.97 -20.05
C LEU A 181 -0.51 -2.24 -19.65
N PRO A 182 -1.67 -2.16 -18.96
CA PRO A 182 -2.50 -3.33 -18.65
C PRO A 182 -2.92 -4.16 -19.86
N LYS A 183 -3.04 -3.56 -21.04
CA LYS A 183 -3.52 -4.25 -22.25
C LYS A 183 -2.45 -5.14 -22.88
N GLN A 184 -1.19 -4.71 -22.85
CA GLN A 184 -0.08 -5.40 -23.52
C GLN A 184 1.23 -5.32 -22.70
N PRO A 185 1.28 -5.87 -21.47
CA PRO A 185 2.41 -5.70 -20.56
C PRO A 185 3.72 -6.22 -21.14
N LEU A 186 3.68 -7.40 -21.79
CA LEU A 186 4.85 -8.03 -22.37
C LEU A 186 5.46 -7.20 -23.52
N PHE A 187 4.62 -6.55 -24.34
CA PHE A 187 5.10 -5.70 -25.42
C PHE A 187 5.88 -4.51 -24.86
N PHE A 188 5.34 -3.83 -23.86
CA PHE A 188 6.00 -2.67 -23.26
C PHE A 188 7.26 -3.04 -22.48
N LEU A 189 7.25 -4.18 -21.78
CA LEU A 189 8.44 -4.73 -21.12
C LEU A 189 9.54 -5.04 -22.14
N LEU A 190 9.23 -5.79 -23.20
CA LEU A 190 10.20 -6.11 -24.25
C LEU A 190 10.67 -4.87 -25.00
N LEU A 191 9.79 -3.89 -25.20
CA LEU A 191 10.17 -2.63 -25.82
C LEU A 191 11.15 -1.85 -24.94
N SER A 192 10.86 -1.66 -23.65
CA SER A 192 11.75 -0.87 -22.78
C SER A 192 13.07 -1.60 -22.48
N VAL A 193 12.98 -2.87 -22.06
CA VAL A 193 14.15 -3.69 -21.69
C VAL A 193 14.93 -4.10 -22.95
N GLY A 194 14.26 -4.48 -24.02
CA GLY A 194 14.90 -4.85 -25.28
C GLY A 194 15.63 -3.67 -25.92
N LEU A 195 15.05 -2.47 -25.90
CA LEU A 195 15.73 -1.27 -26.41
C LEU A 195 16.98 -0.93 -25.59
N ALA A 196 16.91 -1.08 -24.26
CA ALA A 196 18.05 -0.92 -23.38
C ALA A 196 19.14 -1.98 -23.64
N LEU A 197 18.77 -3.25 -23.77
CA LEU A 197 19.70 -4.35 -24.07
C LEU A 197 20.38 -4.17 -25.43
N VAL A 198 19.63 -3.86 -26.48
CA VAL A 198 20.17 -3.61 -27.82
C VAL A 198 21.11 -2.40 -27.79
N GLY A 199 20.73 -1.32 -27.10
CA GLY A 199 21.59 -0.15 -26.92
C GLY A 199 22.91 -0.48 -26.20
N ALA A 200 22.83 -1.24 -25.11
CA ALA A 200 24.00 -1.70 -24.36
C ALA A 200 24.92 -2.57 -25.23
N LEU A 201 24.35 -3.52 -25.98
CA LEU A 201 25.09 -4.38 -26.91
C LEU A 201 25.77 -3.57 -28.02
N MET A 202 25.08 -2.61 -28.64
CA MET A 202 25.66 -1.71 -29.66
C MET A 202 26.81 -0.86 -29.12
N PHE A 203 26.78 -0.50 -27.82
CA PHE A 203 27.87 0.20 -27.16
C PHE A 203 29.07 -0.71 -26.83
N ILE A 204 28.81 -1.97 -26.47
CA ILE A 204 29.82 -2.96 -26.04
C ILE A 204 30.51 -3.62 -27.24
N PHE A 205 29.78 -4.10 -28.25
CA PHE A 205 30.33 -4.87 -29.37
C PHE A 205 31.52 -4.20 -30.08
N PRO A 206 31.50 -2.89 -30.40
CA PRO A 206 32.65 -2.23 -31.04
C PRO A 206 33.85 -1.99 -30.11
N LYS A 207 33.81 -2.48 -28.86
CA LYS A 207 34.96 -2.53 -27.95
C LYS A 207 35.63 -3.90 -27.93
N LEU A 208 34.90 -4.98 -28.25
CA LEU A 208 35.43 -6.35 -28.33
C LEU A 208 36.37 -6.56 -29.53
N ALA A 209 36.17 -5.81 -30.62
CA ALA A 209 37.01 -5.88 -31.82
C ALA A 209 38.40 -5.20 -31.68
N ARG A 210 38.86 -4.89 -30.46
CA ARG A 210 40.19 -4.30 -30.21
C ARG A 210 41.18 -5.40 -29.83
N HIS A 211 42.34 -5.41 -30.47
CA HIS A 211 43.41 -6.36 -30.16
C HIS A 211 43.97 -6.12 -28.73
N PRO A 212 44.29 -7.20 -27.99
CA PRO A 212 44.95 -7.10 -26.69
C PRO A 212 46.37 -6.55 -26.87
N GLY A 213 46.71 -5.48 -26.16
CA GLY A 213 48.05 -4.87 -26.18
C GLY A 213 48.15 -3.67 -25.24
N ILE A 214 49.36 -3.34 -24.80
CA ILE A 214 49.67 -2.20 -23.90
C ILE A 214 49.42 -0.89 -24.66
N GLN A 215 48.15 -0.47 -24.75
CA GLN A 215 47.79 0.87 -25.18
C GLN A 215 47.47 1.71 -23.95
N ASN A 216 48.38 2.61 -23.58
CA ASN A 216 48.16 3.62 -22.54
C ASN A 216 47.22 4.71 -23.08
N ASN A 217 45.93 4.37 -23.17
CA ASN A 217 44.90 5.22 -23.75
C ASN A 217 44.31 6.24 -22.76
N GLY A 218 44.97 6.47 -21.61
CA GLY A 218 44.48 7.35 -20.55
C GLY A 218 43.10 6.97 -19.98
N ILE A 219 42.64 5.75 -20.25
CA ILE A 219 41.25 5.31 -20.00
C ILE A 219 40.93 5.28 -18.51
N PHE A 220 41.92 4.89 -17.68
CA PHE A 220 41.84 4.91 -16.23
C PHE A 220 41.96 6.32 -15.62
N PHE A 221 42.30 7.34 -16.41
CA PHE A 221 42.35 8.75 -15.97
C PHE A 221 41.13 9.56 -16.45
N GLN A 222 40.24 8.96 -17.24
CA GLN A 222 38.96 9.57 -17.60
C GLN A 222 38.01 9.45 -16.40
N ALA A 223 37.55 10.59 -15.85
CA ALA A 223 36.65 10.63 -14.69
C ALA A 223 35.41 9.72 -14.84
N ILE A 224 34.88 9.56 -16.05
CA ILE A 224 33.72 8.70 -16.35
C ILE A 224 34.03 7.20 -16.23
N LYS A 225 35.29 6.78 -16.32
CA LYS A 225 35.72 5.37 -16.22
C LYS A 225 36.49 5.03 -14.95
N ASN A 226 37.04 6.04 -14.27
CA ASN A 226 37.80 5.84 -13.02
C ASN A 226 36.94 5.93 -11.77
N THR A 227 35.77 6.55 -11.85
CA THR A 227 34.88 6.66 -10.70
C THR A 227 33.71 5.74 -10.96
N GLY A 228 33.53 4.71 -10.13
CA GLY A 228 32.41 3.78 -10.17
C GLY A 228 31.03 4.42 -9.96
N TRP A 229 30.89 5.73 -10.16
CA TRP A 229 29.71 6.54 -9.92
C TRP A 229 28.50 6.06 -10.73
N LEU A 230 28.69 5.58 -11.96
CA LEU A 230 27.60 4.99 -12.76
C LEU A 230 27.13 3.66 -12.14
N GLY A 231 28.06 2.87 -11.60
CA GLY A 231 27.76 1.64 -10.87
C GLY A 231 27.11 1.91 -9.52
N VAL A 232 27.54 2.96 -8.80
CA VAL A 232 26.91 3.43 -7.57
C VAL A 232 25.51 3.98 -7.85
N LEU A 233 25.31 4.76 -8.91
CA LEU A 233 24.00 5.29 -9.30
C LEU A 233 23.06 4.15 -9.67
N LEU A 234 23.51 3.21 -10.51
CA LEU A 234 22.72 2.02 -10.88
C LEU A 234 22.43 1.15 -9.65
N GLY A 235 23.42 0.92 -8.79
CA GLY A 235 23.27 0.17 -7.55
C GLY A 235 22.27 0.82 -6.60
N SER A 236 22.39 2.13 -6.37
CA SER A 236 21.43 2.91 -5.58
C SER A 236 20.03 2.89 -6.19
N TRP A 237 19.90 2.98 -7.51
CA TRP A 237 18.62 2.87 -8.20
C TRP A 237 17.99 1.48 -8.00
N LEU A 238 18.76 0.40 -8.12
CA LEU A 238 18.29 -0.97 -7.87
C LEU A 238 17.88 -1.19 -6.41
N ILE A 239 18.65 -0.66 -5.46
CA ILE A 239 18.31 -0.72 -4.03
C ILE A 239 17.01 0.02 -3.76
N LEU A 240 16.87 1.26 -4.28
CA LEU A 240 15.64 2.04 -4.11
C LEU A 240 14.44 1.33 -4.75
N PHE A 241 14.60 0.83 -5.97
CA PHE A 241 13.59 0.05 -6.68
C PHE A 241 13.12 -1.15 -5.84
N TYR A 242 14.06 -1.92 -5.27
CA TYR A 242 13.76 -3.06 -4.42
C TYR A 242 13.04 -2.65 -3.12
N VAL A 243 13.50 -1.58 -2.46
CA VAL A 243 12.87 -1.06 -1.23
C VAL A 243 11.42 -0.64 -1.52
N VAL A 244 11.16 0.07 -2.60
CA VAL A 244 9.79 0.49 -2.95
C VAL A 244 8.93 -0.74 -3.30
N LEU A 245 9.45 -1.68 -4.09
CA LEU A 245 8.74 -2.92 -4.43
C LEU A 245 8.31 -3.72 -3.20
N TYR A 246 9.20 -3.82 -2.20
CA TYR A 246 8.97 -4.63 -1.01
C TYR A 246 8.07 -3.92 0.02
N PHE A 247 8.31 -2.64 0.30
CA PHE A 247 7.62 -1.94 1.38
C PHE A 247 6.35 -1.23 0.93
N TYR A 248 6.26 -0.85 -0.35
CA TYR A 248 5.16 -0.07 -0.92
C TYR A 248 4.70 -0.60 -2.30
N PRO A 249 4.27 -1.87 -2.39
CA PRO A 249 3.81 -2.47 -3.63
C PRO A 249 2.64 -1.72 -4.29
N GLU A 250 1.82 -1.00 -3.52
CA GLU A 250 0.69 -0.21 -4.00
C GLU A 250 1.08 0.90 -4.99
N TYR A 251 2.31 1.44 -4.91
CA TYR A 251 2.82 2.41 -5.90
C TYR A 251 3.62 1.77 -7.03
N MET A 252 3.73 0.44 -7.07
CA MET A 252 4.54 -0.30 -8.05
C MET A 252 3.66 -1.11 -9.00
N VAL A 253 2.36 -0.83 -9.01
CA VAL A 253 1.37 -1.52 -9.82
C VAL A 253 1.74 -1.45 -11.31
N ASN A 254 2.12 -0.29 -11.84
CA ASN A 254 2.43 -0.13 -13.27
C ASN A 254 3.64 -0.94 -13.75
N TRP A 255 4.60 -1.24 -12.87
CA TRP A 255 5.75 -2.09 -13.18
C TRP A 255 5.52 -3.58 -12.87
N SER A 256 4.45 -3.92 -12.13
CA SER A 256 4.08 -5.29 -11.74
C SER A 256 2.80 -5.81 -12.43
N ILE A 257 2.39 -5.11 -13.48
CA ILE A 257 1.26 -5.44 -14.37
C ILE A 257 1.70 -6.42 -15.46
#